data_AF-A0A7X6VQH8-F1
#
_entry.id   AF-A0A7X6VQH8-F1
#
_cell.length_a   1.000
_cell.length_b   1.000
_cell.length_c   1.000
_cell.angle_alpha   90.00
_cell.angle_beta   90.00
_cell.angle_gamma   90.00
#
_symmetry.space_group_name_H-M   'P 1'
#
loop_
_entity.id
_entity.type
_entity.pdbx_description
1 polymer ?
#
loop_
_entity_poly.entity_id
_entity_poly.type
_entity_poly.pdbx_seq_one_letter_code
_entity_poly.pdbx_strand_id
1 'polypeptide(L)'
;MKKIIKKIKEKFKSLKSYHYIRYFITLWLGLMLFLINNKWLYLGALILAVVAFLVVVVSNATFRKRADGNGIIYGGRRKGKGLLLNAKIKADKTKPFVNVPYFKTLDRKRGVIIDGKTLKEKPYKEGDYYHTELLTDLDEYFNSIYPLTINDFINGIDTKIFKNEKFEGRNVYIDDVGVYLANWADTLLKRKYPSLPPFLAINGHLYNAYCLVTTQDRERPYKILKELQTDTSIKAIKTRGWSWFWLCIPVLHNFVYTKYIYHELPKSSDMLPFKAKGVANEAVKGAYLTSGQATKEVYEATHGKIRYGFVLQLKRSLNYDTRYFHKIVYGYPALKSNNKSAK
;
A
#
# COMPACT_ATOMS: atom_id res chain seq x y z
N MET A 1 13.06 -34.31 -40.34
CA MET A 1 13.58 -33.30 -39.38
C MET A 1 15.03 -33.54 -38.93
N LYS A 2 15.40 -34.70 -38.36
CA LYS A 2 16.77 -34.97 -37.87
C LYS A 2 17.90 -34.80 -38.92
N LYS A 3 17.69 -35.23 -40.18
CA LYS A 3 18.66 -35.01 -41.29
C LYS A 3 18.87 -33.54 -41.65
N ILE A 4 17.81 -32.72 -41.57
CA ILE A 4 17.86 -31.28 -41.89
C ILE A 4 18.66 -30.56 -40.79
N ILE A 5 18.39 -30.88 -39.52
CA ILE A 5 19.11 -30.32 -38.37
C ILE A 5 20.60 -30.68 -38.40
N LYS A 6 20.95 -31.91 -38.83
CA LYS A 6 22.35 -32.33 -38.98
C LYS A 6 23.07 -31.54 -40.08
N LYS A 7 22.46 -31.39 -41.27
CA LYS A 7 22.99 -30.56 -42.35
C LYS A 7 23.17 -29.09 -41.93
N ILE A 8 22.24 -28.54 -41.16
CA ILE A 8 22.35 -27.17 -40.64
C ILE A 8 23.53 -27.04 -39.66
N LYS A 9 23.71 -28.00 -38.75
CA LYS A 9 24.84 -28.01 -37.80
C LYS A 9 26.21 -28.10 -38.49
N GLU A 10 26.36 -28.94 -39.51
CA GLU A 10 27.62 -29.06 -40.26
C GLU A 10 27.94 -27.78 -41.04
N LYS A 11 26.93 -27.13 -41.64
CA LYS A 11 27.08 -25.84 -42.31
C LYS A 11 27.39 -24.68 -41.35
N PHE A 12 26.87 -24.74 -40.12
CA PHE A 12 27.22 -23.80 -39.05
C PHE A 12 28.68 -24.00 -38.58
N LYS A 13 29.18 -25.24 -38.54
CA LYS A 13 30.56 -25.54 -38.11
C LYS A 13 31.62 -25.07 -39.11
N SER A 14 31.28 -24.93 -40.39
CA SER A 14 32.20 -24.48 -41.46
C SER A 14 32.29 -22.96 -41.62
N LEU A 15 31.45 -22.19 -40.92
CA LEU A 15 31.45 -20.73 -41.00
C LEU A 15 32.51 -20.14 -40.06
N LYS A 16 33.50 -19.43 -40.60
CA LYS A 16 34.50 -18.69 -39.82
C LYS A 16 33.81 -17.67 -38.89
N SER A 17 34.29 -17.53 -37.66
CA SER A 17 33.77 -16.64 -36.58
C SER A 17 33.31 -15.25 -37.06
N TYR A 18 34.05 -14.65 -38.00
CA TYR A 18 33.74 -13.35 -38.59
C TYR A 18 32.36 -13.28 -39.30
N HIS A 19 31.90 -14.35 -39.94
CA HIS A 19 30.61 -14.36 -40.62
C HIS A 19 29.43 -14.32 -39.63
N TYR A 20 29.57 -14.92 -38.45
CA TYR A 20 28.53 -14.85 -37.41
C TYR A 20 28.32 -13.45 -36.89
N ILE A 21 29.40 -12.73 -36.64
CA ILE A 21 29.36 -11.33 -36.20
C ILE A 21 28.70 -10.47 -37.29
N ARG A 22 29.07 -10.69 -38.56
CA ARG A 22 28.45 -9.98 -39.68
C ARG A 22 26.95 -10.26 -39.81
N TYR A 23 26.51 -11.51 -39.73
CA TYR A 23 25.08 -11.88 -39.79
C TYR A 23 24.29 -11.37 -38.58
N PHE A 24 24.90 -11.34 -37.40
CA PHE A 24 24.26 -10.79 -36.22
C PHE A 24 24.08 -9.27 -36.33
N ILE A 25 25.11 -8.56 -36.80
CA ILE A 25 25.06 -7.11 -37.03
C ILE A 25 24.03 -6.77 -38.13
N THR A 26 23.98 -7.51 -39.24
CA THR A 26 23.00 -7.26 -40.30
C THR A 26 21.57 -7.59 -39.87
N LEU A 27 21.35 -8.67 -39.11
CA LEU A 27 20.06 -8.98 -38.53
C LEU A 27 19.62 -7.86 -37.57
N TRP A 28 20.52 -7.39 -36.71
CA TRP A 28 20.23 -6.34 -35.74
C TRP A 28 19.95 -4.99 -36.41
N LEU A 29 20.72 -4.61 -37.45
CA LEU A 29 20.47 -3.44 -38.28
C LEU A 29 19.15 -3.54 -39.05
N GLY A 30 18.83 -4.71 -39.61
CA GLY A 30 17.55 -4.96 -40.27
C GLY A 30 16.37 -4.85 -39.30
N LEU A 31 16.52 -5.32 -38.07
CA LEU A 31 15.52 -5.20 -37.01
C LEU A 31 15.35 -3.75 -36.56
N MET A 32 16.44 -2.99 -36.42
CA MET A 32 16.39 -1.56 -36.12
C MET A 32 15.73 -0.76 -37.25
N LEU A 33 16.09 -1.02 -38.51
CA LEU A 33 15.45 -0.37 -39.67
C LEU A 33 13.97 -0.72 -39.79
N PHE A 34 13.59 -1.97 -39.51
CA PHE A 34 12.19 -2.39 -39.45
C PHE A 34 11.40 -1.69 -38.34
N LEU A 35 12.01 -1.54 -37.16
CA LEU A 35 11.41 -0.79 -36.04
C LEU A 35 11.26 0.70 -36.38
N ILE A 36 12.25 1.31 -37.04
CA ILE A 36 12.26 2.73 -37.42
C ILE A 36 11.24 3.03 -38.52
N ASN A 37 11.10 2.15 -39.51
CA ASN A 37 10.27 2.43 -40.69
C ASN A 37 8.79 2.04 -40.50
N ASN A 38 8.47 1.28 -39.44
CA ASN A 38 7.11 0.79 -39.22
C ASN A 38 6.33 1.72 -38.26
N LYS A 39 5.73 2.78 -38.82
CA LYS A 39 4.88 3.74 -38.09
C LYS A 39 3.78 3.05 -37.27
N TRP A 40 3.28 1.90 -37.73
CA TRP A 40 2.27 1.10 -37.01
C TRP A 40 2.79 0.48 -35.71
N LEU A 41 4.08 0.14 -35.64
CA LEU A 41 4.67 -0.41 -34.42
C LEU A 41 4.77 0.66 -33.32
N TYR A 42 5.14 1.89 -33.68
CA TYR A 42 5.10 3.03 -32.76
C TYR A 42 3.67 3.36 -32.31
N LEU A 43 2.71 3.35 -33.24
CA LEU A 43 1.30 3.56 -32.91
C LEU A 43 0.78 2.47 -31.96
N GLY A 44 1.08 1.20 -32.23
CA GLY A 44 0.73 0.07 -31.37
C GLY A 44 1.37 0.17 -29.99
N ALA A 45 2.65 0.54 -29.91
CA ALA A 45 3.35 0.76 -28.63
C ALA A 45 2.74 1.93 -27.84
N LEU A 46 2.36 3.02 -28.52
CA LEU A 46 1.68 4.16 -27.89
C LEU A 46 0.32 3.74 -27.33
N ILE A 47 -0.49 3.01 -28.10
CA ILE A 47 -1.79 2.48 -27.65
C ILE A 47 -1.59 1.58 -26.41
N LEU A 48 -0.64 0.66 -26.46
CA LEU A 48 -0.31 -0.21 -25.33
C LEU A 48 0.11 0.60 -24.09
N ALA A 49 0.92 1.64 -24.26
CA ALA A 49 1.36 2.51 -23.17
C ALA A 49 0.19 3.28 -22.54
N VAL A 50 -0.74 3.79 -23.36
CA VAL A 50 -1.96 4.46 -22.89
C VAL A 50 -2.85 3.49 -22.11
N VAL A 51 -3.09 2.29 -22.63
CA VAL A 51 -3.87 1.26 -21.93
C VAL A 51 -3.21 0.89 -20.60
N ALA A 52 -1.89 0.65 -20.58
CA ALA A 52 -1.16 0.36 -19.35
C ALA A 52 -1.25 1.50 -18.33
N PHE A 53 -1.15 2.76 -18.78
CA PHE A 53 -1.32 3.93 -17.94
C PHE A 53 -2.73 4.01 -17.34
N LEU A 54 -3.78 3.80 -18.13
CA LEU A 54 -5.17 3.78 -17.66
C LEU A 54 -5.39 2.67 -16.62
N VAL A 55 -4.87 1.46 -16.87
CA VAL A 55 -4.95 0.34 -15.91
C VAL A 55 -4.30 0.71 -14.58
N VAL A 56 -3.14 1.39 -14.60
CA VAL A 56 -2.48 1.88 -13.38
C VAL A 56 -3.31 2.93 -12.66
N VAL A 57 -3.87 3.91 -13.39
CA VAL A 57 -4.72 4.96 -12.82
C VAL A 57 -5.96 4.36 -12.16
N VAL A 58 -6.65 3.45 -12.84
CA VAL A 58 -7.83 2.74 -12.31
C VAL A 58 -7.46 1.88 -11.11
N SER A 59 -6.34 1.15 -11.16
CA SER A 59 -5.90 0.31 -10.04
C SER A 59 -5.55 1.14 -8.80
N ASN A 60 -4.84 2.26 -8.97
CA ASN A 60 -4.53 3.19 -7.88
C ASN A 60 -5.79 3.89 -7.34
N ALA A 61 -6.75 4.29 -8.20
CA ALA A 61 -8.04 4.84 -7.77
C ALA A 61 -8.87 3.82 -6.99
N THR A 62 -8.89 2.58 -7.45
CA THR A 62 -9.58 1.47 -6.78
C THR A 62 -8.96 1.17 -5.42
N PHE A 63 -7.63 1.19 -5.32
CA PHE A 63 -6.94 1.05 -4.04
C PHE A 63 -7.35 2.16 -3.06
N ARG A 64 -7.39 3.42 -3.50
CA ARG A 64 -7.78 4.55 -2.65
C ARG A 64 -9.18 4.34 -2.06
N LYS A 65 -10.16 4.05 -2.91
CA LYS A 65 -11.55 3.75 -2.48
C LYS A 65 -11.63 2.59 -1.50
N ARG A 66 -10.83 1.53 -1.71
CA ARG A 66 -10.78 0.34 -0.86
C ARG A 66 -10.02 0.55 0.46
N ALA A 67 -9.29 1.65 0.59
CA ALA A 67 -8.54 2.01 1.78
C ALA A 67 -9.16 3.23 2.48
N ASP A 68 -10.38 3.63 2.09
CA ASP A 68 -11.19 4.61 2.79
C ASP A 68 -11.93 3.91 3.94
N GLY A 69 -12.03 4.55 5.11
CA GLY A 69 -12.66 3.98 6.31
C GLY A 69 -11.65 3.44 7.32
N ASN A 70 -12.18 3.01 8.47
CA ASN A 70 -11.38 2.43 9.54
C ASN A 70 -10.86 1.07 9.07
N GLY A 71 -9.54 0.95 8.88
CA GLY A 71 -8.98 -0.32 8.45
C GLY A 71 -7.55 -0.60 8.85
N ILE A 72 -7.11 -1.80 8.44
CA ILE A 72 -5.78 -2.33 8.73
C ILE A 72 -5.07 -2.70 7.43
N ILE A 73 -3.88 -2.13 7.22
CA ILE A 73 -2.91 -2.59 6.23
C ILE A 73 -1.88 -3.48 6.91
N TYR A 74 -1.83 -4.77 6.56
CA TYR A 74 -0.91 -5.71 7.20
C TYR A 74 -0.09 -6.49 6.18
N GLY A 75 1.03 -7.04 6.64
CA GLY A 75 1.87 -7.91 5.84
C GLY A 75 3.29 -7.98 6.38
N GLY A 76 3.96 -9.09 6.10
CA GLY A 76 5.32 -9.33 6.60
C GLY A 76 6.31 -8.23 6.24
N ARG A 77 7.50 -8.28 6.86
CA ARG A 77 8.58 -7.35 6.57
C ARG A 77 8.89 -7.32 5.07
N ARG A 78 9.06 -6.12 4.51
CA ARG A 78 9.33 -5.88 3.08
C ARG A 78 8.25 -6.36 2.10
N LYS A 79 7.03 -6.63 2.55
CA LYS A 79 5.90 -6.97 1.65
C LYS A 79 5.17 -5.74 1.07
N GLY A 80 5.51 -4.55 1.56
CA GLY A 80 5.05 -3.27 1.00
C GLY A 80 3.94 -2.57 1.78
N LYS A 81 3.68 -2.92 3.05
CA LYS A 81 2.67 -2.26 3.88
C LYS A 81 2.85 -0.73 3.96
N GLY A 82 4.06 -0.26 4.25
CA GLY A 82 4.39 1.17 4.29
C GLY A 82 4.30 1.84 2.91
N LEU A 83 4.45 1.09 1.82
CA LEU A 83 4.24 1.62 0.47
C LEU A 83 2.77 1.86 0.18
N LEU A 84 1.90 0.93 0.59
CA LEU A 84 0.45 1.11 0.47
C LEU A 84 -0.01 2.28 1.33
N LEU A 85 0.51 2.39 2.57
CA LEU A 85 0.23 3.55 3.43
C LEU A 85 0.73 4.85 2.81
N ASN A 86 1.98 4.91 2.30
CA ASN A 86 2.51 6.07 1.57
C ASN A 86 1.61 6.47 0.39
N ALA A 87 1.10 5.49 -0.36
CA ALA A 87 0.20 5.75 -1.49
C ALA A 87 -1.11 6.39 -1.04
N LYS A 88 -1.64 5.93 0.10
CA LYS A 88 -2.86 6.44 0.70
C LYS A 88 -2.67 7.85 1.24
N ILE A 89 -1.65 8.08 2.06
CA ILE A 89 -1.30 9.41 2.60
C ILE A 89 -1.05 10.43 1.49
N LYS A 90 -0.34 10.04 0.43
CA LYS A 90 -0.06 10.94 -0.70
C LYS A 90 -1.34 11.46 -1.38
N ALA A 91 -2.35 10.61 -1.46
CA ALA A 91 -3.62 10.95 -2.10
C ALA A 91 -4.56 11.72 -1.16
N ASP A 92 -4.26 11.70 0.14
CA ASP A 92 -5.01 12.40 1.15
C ASP A 92 -4.67 13.89 1.16
N LYS A 93 -5.70 14.73 1.07
CA LYS A 93 -5.60 16.18 1.06
C LYS A 93 -6.05 16.82 2.37
N THR A 94 -6.48 16.03 3.36
CA THR A 94 -6.99 16.53 4.64
C THR A 94 -5.89 16.95 5.61
N LYS A 95 -4.63 17.06 5.17
CA LYS A 95 -3.46 17.23 6.04
C LYS A 95 -3.48 16.22 7.21
N PRO A 96 -3.47 14.91 6.92
CA PRO A 96 -3.77 13.90 7.93
C PRO A 96 -2.72 13.84 9.04
N PHE A 97 -3.12 13.25 10.15
CA PHE A 97 -2.23 12.94 11.26
C PHE A 97 -1.46 11.64 11.02
N VAL A 98 -0.18 11.64 11.35
CA VAL A 98 0.70 10.48 11.23
C VAL A 98 1.54 10.33 12.49
N ASN A 99 1.72 9.12 13.01
CA ASN A 99 2.66 8.89 14.13
C ASN A 99 4.13 8.80 13.69
N VAL A 100 4.36 8.54 12.40
CA VAL A 100 5.68 8.48 11.77
C VAL A 100 5.75 9.57 10.69
N PRO A 101 6.86 10.31 10.54
CA PRO A 101 6.96 11.32 9.49
C PRO A 101 6.82 10.75 8.07
N TYR A 102 5.77 11.19 7.37
CA TYR A 102 5.51 10.93 5.95
C TYR A 102 5.44 12.26 5.20
N PHE A 103 6.16 12.37 4.09
CA PHE A 103 6.29 13.61 3.30
C PHE A 103 6.87 14.75 4.13
N LYS A 104 6.44 16.00 3.92
CA LYS A 104 6.75 17.08 4.86
C LYS A 104 5.76 16.99 6.00
N THR A 105 6.25 16.63 7.19
CA THR A 105 5.44 16.46 8.40
C THR A 105 5.68 17.60 9.36
N LEU A 106 4.62 18.30 9.78
CA LEU A 106 4.70 19.32 10.83
C LEU A 106 4.72 18.64 12.20
N ASP A 107 5.76 18.89 12.99
CA ASP A 107 5.76 18.64 14.44
C ASP A 107 5.45 19.96 15.14
N ARG A 108 4.18 20.14 15.51
CA ARG A 108 3.69 21.37 16.12
C ARG A 108 4.27 21.60 17.52
N LYS A 109 4.53 20.53 18.29
CA LYS A 109 5.10 20.65 19.65
C LYS A 109 6.52 21.19 19.60
N ARG A 110 7.30 20.78 18.59
CA ARG A 110 8.69 21.21 18.41
C ARG A 110 8.83 22.43 17.49
N GLY A 111 7.76 22.86 16.83
CA GLY A 111 7.79 23.96 15.87
C GLY A 111 8.69 23.69 14.67
N VAL A 112 8.71 22.46 14.14
CA VAL A 112 9.57 22.06 13.01
C VAL A 112 8.81 21.32 11.92
N ILE A 113 9.29 21.43 10.69
CA ILE A 113 8.92 20.54 9.57
C ILE A 113 10.00 19.47 9.42
N ILE A 114 9.57 18.22 9.42
CA ILE A 114 10.38 17.03 9.24
C ILE A 114 10.21 16.53 7.81
N ASP A 115 11.30 16.34 7.06
CA ASP A 115 11.26 15.63 5.79
C ASP A 115 11.23 14.12 6.06
N GLY A 116 10.13 13.44 5.73
CA GLY A 116 9.87 12.04 6.05
C GLY A 116 10.91 11.08 5.47
N LYS A 117 11.53 11.42 4.33
CA LYS A 117 12.55 10.58 3.68
C LYS A 117 13.94 10.72 4.30
N THR A 118 14.32 11.93 4.70
CA THR A 118 15.68 12.23 5.19
C THR A 118 15.74 12.44 6.70
N LEU A 119 14.59 12.60 7.35
CA LEU A 119 14.39 12.95 8.75
C LEU A 119 15.11 14.25 9.17
N LYS A 120 15.45 15.09 8.18
CA LYS A 120 15.99 16.44 8.39
C LYS A 120 14.89 17.35 8.86
N GLU A 121 15.22 18.19 9.83
CA GLU A 121 14.30 19.11 10.47
C GLU A 121 14.63 20.53 10.02
N LYS A 122 13.59 21.35 9.88
CA LYS A 122 13.68 22.78 9.63
C LYS A 122 12.69 23.51 10.54
N PRO A 123 13.04 24.67 11.10
CA PRO A 123 12.08 25.49 11.84
C PRO A 123 10.83 25.76 10.99
N TYR A 124 9.66 25.59 11.59
CA TYR A 124 8.38 25.91 10.97
C TYR A 124 8.14 27.42 11.03
N LYS A 125 7.72 28.01 9.91
CA LYS A 125 7.20 29.37 9.83
C LYS A 125 5.73 29.32 9.44
N GLU A 126 4.94 30.25 9.98
CA GLU A 126 3.55 30.45 9.58
C GLU A 126 3.46 30.53 8.03
N GLY A 127 2.59 29.71 7.44
CA GLY A 127 2.45 29.61 5.98
C GLY A 127 3.33 28.56 5.29
N ASP A 128 4.27 27.93 5.99
CA ASP A 128 5.05 26.84 5.41
C ASP A 128 4.17 25.65 5.01
N TYR A 129 4.44 25.09 3.84
CA TYR A 129 3.73 23.92 3.35
C TYR A 129 4.17 22.64 4.07
N TYR A 130 3.18 21.93 4.62
CA TYR A 130 3.30 20.54 5.09
C TYR A 130 2.15 19.69 4.54
N HIS A 131 2.43 18.40 4.37
CA HIS A 131 1.46 17.42 3.87
C HIS A 131 0.79 16.67 5.01
N THR A 132 1.50 16.42 6.11
CA THR A 132 1.00 15.67 7.27
C THR A 132 1.36 16.39 8.57
N GLU A 133 0.66 16.08 9.66
CA GLU A 133 1.00 16.56 11.01
C GLU A 133 1.35 15.39 11.92
N LEU A 134 2.39 15.53 12.73
CA LEU A 134 2.89 14.48 13.60
C LEU A 134 1.97 14.33 14.82
N LEU A 135 1.36 13.15 14.95
CA LEU A 135 0.66 12.72 16.15
C LEU A 135 1.68 12.17 17.14
N THR A 136 2.27 13.07 17.91
CA THR A 136 3.31 12.74 18.91
C THR A 136 2.77 11.90 20.07
N ASP A 137 1.51 12.12 20.42
CA ASP A 137 0.84 11.41 21.50
C ASP A 137 -0.48 10.83 20.98
N LEU A 138 -0.60 9.50 21.03
CA LEU A 138 -1.83 8.81 20.63
C LEU A 138 -2.96 9.05 21.63
N ASP A 139 -2.64 9.43 22.87
CA ASP A 139 -3.61 9.70 23.93
C ASP A 139 -4.49 10.91 23.56
N GLU A 140 -3.89 11.93 22.96
CA GLU A 140 -4.62 13.12 22.47
C GLU A 140 -5.77 12.74 21.51
N TYR A 141 -5.55 11.72 20.68
CA TYR A 141 -6.54 11.26 19.69
C TYR A 141 -7.52 10.25 20.29
N PHE A 142 -7.03 9.19 20.89
CA PHE A 142 -7.87 8.08 21.35
C PHE A 142 -8.68 8.39 22.61
N ASN A 143 -8.22 9.33 23.43
CA ASN A 143 -8.97 9.84 24.58
C ASN A 143 -9.60 11.21 24.28
N SER A 144 -9.78 11.57 23.01
CA SER A 144 -10.41 12.84 22.61
C SER A 144 -11.85 13.00 23.12
N ILE A 145 -12.52 11.88 23.45
CA ILE A 145 -13.86 11.88 24.05
C ILE A 145 -13.88 11.51 25.54
N TYR A 146 -12.72 11.42 26.18
CA TYR A 146 -12.63 11.17 27.62
C TYR A 146 -13.35 12.31 28.39
N PRO A 147 -14.13 12.02 29.46
CA PRO A 147 -14.19 10.76 30.21
C PRO A 147 -15.18 9.71 29.68
N LEU A 148 -15.81 9.90 28.52
CA LEU A 148 -16.84 8.95 28.04
C LEU A 148 -16.24 7.57 27.77
N THR A 149 -16.82 6.55 28.38
CA THR A 149 -16.44 5.14 28.31
C THR A 149 -17.60 4.31 27.77
N ILE A 150 -17.37 3.02 27.49
CA ILE A 150 -18.45 2.10 27.10
C ILE A 150 -19.61 2.13 28.11
N ASN A 151 -19.34 2.24 29.40
CA ASN A 151 -20.37 2.21 30.43
C ASN A 151 -21.33 3.39 30.31
N ASP A 152 -20.83 4.57 29.93
CA ASP A 152 -21.67 5.75 29.71
C ASP A 152 -22.58 5.56 28.49
N PHE A 153 -22.10 4.90 27.44
CA PHE A 153 -22.94 4.57 26.27
C PHE A 153 -24.00 3.50 26.58
N ILE A 154 -23.75 2.61 27.52
CA ILE A 154 -24.72 1.59 27.95
C ILE A 154 -25.77 2.19 28.89
N ASN A 155 -25.34 2.98 29.87
CA ASN A 155 -26.21 3.47 30.94
C ASN A 155 -26.89 4.81 30.61
N GLY A 156 -26.44 5.51 29.56
CA GLY A 156 -26.87 6.86 29.22
C GLY A 156 -25.74 7.86 29.41
N ILE A 157 -25.59 8.77 28.43
CA ILE A 157 -24.54 9.79 28.44
C ILE A 157 -25.06 11.04 29.15
N ASP A 158 -24.58 11.28 30.36
CA ASP A 158 -24.94 12.46 31.14
C ASP A 158 -23.94 13.62 30.97
N THR A 159 -22.71 13.31 30.54
CA THR A 159 -21.62 14.28 30.41
C THR A 159 -21.48 14.78 28.98
N LYS A 160 -21.55 16.11 28.79
CA LYS A 160 -21.21 16.75 27.51
C LYS A 160 -19.71 17.07 27.48
N ILE A 161 -19.05 16.70 26.38
CA ILE A 161 -17.63 16.96 26.15
C ILE A 161 -17.45 18.03 25.07
N PHE A 162 -16.38 18.83 25.19
CA PHE A 162 -16.00 19.77 24.15
C PHE A 162 -15.27 19.05 23.02
N LYS A 163 -15.71 19.30 21.79
CA LYS A 163 -15.10 18.71 20.61
C LYS A 163 -13.72 19.30 20.36
N ASN A 164 -12.73 18.43 20.18
CA ASN A 164 -11.41 18.84 19.71
C ASN A 164 -11.41 19.07 18.19
N GLU A 165 -11.67 20.31 17.78
CA GLU A 165 -11.73 20.73 16.36
C GLU A 165 -10.47 20.42 15.55
N LYS A 166 -9.34 20.17 16.21
CA LYS A 166 -8.08 19.78 15.55
C LYS A 166 -8.23 18.51 14.71
N PHE A 167 -9.14 17.59 15.06
CA PHE A 167 -9.32 16.30 14.38
C PHE A 167 -10.44 16.32 13.31
N GLU A 168 -11.24 17.38 13.25
CA GLU A 168 -12.38 17.45 12.33
C GLU A 168 -11.94 17.39 10.86
N GLY A 169 -12.51 16.45 10.12
CA GLY A 169 -12.24 16.21 8.70
C GLY A 169 -10.81 15.71 8.41
N ARG A 170 -10.04 15.30 9.43
CA ARG A 170 -8.62 14.93 9.28
C ARG A 170 -8.39 13.47 9.62
N ASN A 171 -8.04 12.67 8.60
CA ASN A 171 -7.76 11.25 8.79
C ASN A 171 -6.51 11.02 9.65
N VAL A 172 -6.48 9.87 10.32
CA VAL A 172 -5.36 9.46 11.18
C VAL A 172 -4.74 8.18 10.64
N TYR A 173 -3.42 8.20 10.44
CA TYR A 173 -2.63 7.07 9.97
C TYR A 173 -1.61 6.64 11.03
N ILE A 174 -1.71 5.40 11.49
CA ILE A 174 -0.80 4.88 12.51
C ILE A 174 0.04 3.75 11.92
N ASP A 175 1.30 4.03 11.63
CA ASP A 175 2.25 3.08 11.12
C ASP A 175 2.90 2.25 12.24
N ASP A 176 3.15 0.96 11.96
CA ASP A 176 3.74 -0.01 12.90
C ASP A 176 3.06 -0.02 14.28
N VAL A 177 1.72 -0.10 14.27
CA VAL A 177 0.86 -0.01 15.47
C VAL A 177 1.22 -1.02 16.56
N GLY A 178 1.80 -2.18 16.21
CA GLY A 178 2.24 -3.18 17.18
C GLY A 178 3.40 -2.73 18.09
N VAL A 179 4.03 -1.58 17.83
CA VAL A 179 5.00 -0.95 18.74
C VAL A 179 4.29 -0.14 19.83
N TYR A 180 3.19 0.52 19.50
CA TYR A 180 2.48 1.43 20.39
C TYR A 180 1.30 0.78 21.12
N LEU A 181 0.56 -0.07 20.40
CA LEU A 181 -0.67 -0.72 20.84
C LEU A 181 -0.54 -2.22 20.59
N ALA A 182 0.34 -2.88 21.34
CA ALA A 182 0.59 -4.30 21.21
C ALA A 182 -0.47 -5.14 21.93
N ASN A 183 -0.84 -6.29 21.36
CA ASN A 183 -1.84 -7.20 21.91
C ASN A 183 -1.49 -7.70 23.31
N TRP A 184 -0.21 -7.98 23.60
CA TRP A 184 0.23 -8.46 24.92
C TRP A 184 0.04 -7.43 26.06
N ALA A 185 -0.15 -6.15 25.74
CA ALA A 185 -0.34 -5.07 26.71
C ALA A 185 -1.82 -4.77 26.99
N ASP A 186 -2.74 -5.70 26.71
CA ASP A 186 -4.20 -5.51 26.77
C ASP A 186 -4.69 -4.83 28.07
N THR A 187 -4.30 -5.34 29.24
CA THR A 187 -4.70 -4.76 30.55
C THR A 187 -4.22 -3.32 30.73
N LEU A 188 -2.99 -3.02 30.29
CA LEU A 188 -2.43 -1.66 30.36
C LEU A 188 -3.19 -0.73 29.42
N LEU A 189 -3.44 -1.17 28.19
CA LEU A 189 -4.12 -0.39 27.16
C LEU A 189 -5.59 -0.14 27.50
N LYS A 190 -6.30 -1.09 28.13
CA LYS A 190 -7.66 -0.89 28.63
C LYS A 190 -7.75 0.22 29.66
N ARG A 191 -6.78 0.27 30.59
CA ARG A 191 -6.71 1.33 31.61
C ARG A 191 -6.32 2.68 31.00
N LYS A 192 -5.41 2.66 30.03
CA LYS A 192 -4.91 3.87 29.37
C LYS A 192 -5.93 4.50 28.41
N TYR A 193 -6.72 3.67 27.74
CA TYR A 193 -7.64 4.09 26.67
C TYR A 193 -9.08 3.61 26.91
N PRO A 194 -9.74 4.05 28.00
CA PRO A 194 -11.11 3.60 28.31
C PRO A 194 -12.13 4.10 27.29
N SER A 195 -11.84 5.22 26.62
CA SER A 195 -12.70 5.84 25.60
C SER A 195 -12.49 5.30 24.19
N LEU A 196 -11.41 4.55 23.94
CA LEU A 196 -11.07 4.06 22.61
C LEU A 196 -12.18 3.20 21.97
N PRO A 197 -12.83 2.26 22.67
CA PRO A 197 -13.86 1.43 22.06
C PRO A 197 -15.04 2.23 21.48
N PRO A 198 -15.75 3.07 22.25
CA PRO A 198 -16.81 3.89 21.67
C PRO A 198 -16.25 4.86 20.62
N PHE A 199 -15.08 5.46 20.87
CA PHE A 199 -14.44 6.37 19.93
C PHE A 199 -14.26 5.76 18.53
N LEU A 200 -13.65 4.57 18.43
CA LEU A 200 -13.40 3.93 17.13
C LEU A 200 -14.70 3.55 16.42
N ALA A 201 -15.73 3.13 17.17
CA ALA A 201 -17.01 2.72 16.60
C ALA A 201 -17.76 3.89 15.93
N ILE A 202 -17.65 5.11 16.48
CA ILE A 202 -18.38 6.28 15.99
C ILE A 202 -17.47 7.43 15.51
N ASN A 203 -16.17 7.17 15.27
CA ASN A 203 -15.19 8.18 14.86
C ASN A 203 -15.65 9.03 13.66
N GLY A 204 -16.26 8.39 12.64
CA GLY A 204 -16.80 9.09 11.47
C GLY A 204 -17.92 10.08 11.82
N HIS A 205 -18.74 9.78 12.83
CA HIS A 205 -19.79 10.68 13.32
C HIS A 205 -19.23 11.79 14.21
N LEU A 206 -18.16 11.53 14.95
CA LEU A 206 -17.54 12.50 15.85
C LEU A 206 -16.72 13.54 15.09
N TYR A 207 -15.91 13.09 14.13
CA TYR A 207 -14.88 13.92 13.48
C TYR A 207 -14.90 13.94 11.96
N ASN A 208 -15.87 13.29 11.29
CA ASN A 208 -15.84 13.11 9.82
C ASN A 208 -14.47 12.61 9.32
N ALA A 209 -13.89 11.66 10.05
CA ALA A 209 -12.56 11.13 9.83
C ALA A 209 -12.55 9.61 10.04
N TYR A 210 -11.54 8.95 9.48
CA TYR A 210 -11.26 7.55 9.77
C TYR A 210 -9.80 7.35 10.19
N CYS A 211 -9.55 6.21 10.82
CA CYS A 211 -8.24 5.79 11.28
C CYS A 211 -7.77 4.56 10.49
N LEU A 212 -6.62 4.64 9.83
CA LEU A 212 -6.03 3.52 9.10
C LEU A 212 -4.70 3.15 9.74
N VAL A 213 -4.56 1.90 10.16
CA VAL A 213 -3.38 1.43 10.90
C VAL A 213 -2.57 0.44 10.07
N THR A 214 -1.27 0.33 10.34
CA THR A 214 -0.42 -0.70 9.74
C THR A 214 0.20 -1.62 10.77
N THR A 215 0.37 -2.89 10.40
CA THR A 215 1.01 -3.89 11.25
C THR A 215 1.75 -4.94 10.43
N GLN A 216 2.73 -5.62 11.01
CA GLN A 216 3.40 -6.74 10.35
C GLN A 216 2.48 -7.96 10.24
N ASP A 217 1.66 -8.15 11.25
CA ASP A 217 0.72 -9.25 11.38
C ASP A 217 -0.57 -8.71 11.98
N ARG A 218 -1.70 -9.16 11.46
CA ARG A 218 -3.03 -8.71 11.86
C ARG A 218 -3.33 -9.02 13.33
N GLU A 219 -2.70 -10.04 13.92
CA GLU A 219 -2.94 -10.46 15.30
C GLU A 219 -2.09 -9.72 16.35
N ARG A 220 -1.14 -8.88 15.90
CA ARG A 220 -0.25 -8.11 16.79
C ARG A 220 -0.86 -6.85 17.42
N PRO A 221 -1.74 -6.08 16.74
CA PRO A 221 -2.37 -4.92 17.34
C PRO A 221 -3.26 -5.31 18.52
N TYR A 222 -3.47 -4.34 19.41
CA TYR A 222 -4.43 -4.41 20.50
C TYR A 222 -5.80 -4.93 20.03
N LYS A 223 -6.38 -5.85 20.81
CA LYS A 223 -7.58 -6.61 20.43
C LYS A 223 -8.75 -5.70 20.03
N ILE A 224 -9.06 -4.69 20.84
CA ILE A 224 -10.17 -3.75 20.56
C ILE A 224 -9.91 -2.97 19.28
N LEU A 225 -8.69 -2.47 19.09
CA LEU A 225 -8.32 -1.78 17.85
C LEU A 225 -8.50 -2.71 16.66
N LYS A 226 -8.04 -3.96 16.74
CA LYS A 226 -8.20 -4.94 15.65
C LYS A 226 -9.66 -5.23 15.32
N GLU A 227 -10.51 -5.36 16.34
CA GLU A 227 -11.91 -5.74 16.19
C GLU A 227 -12.78 -4.58 15.67
N LEU A 228 -12.51 -3.35 16.10
CA LEU A 228 -13.28 -2.17 15.70
C LEU A 228 -12.80 -1.51 14.40
N GLN A 229 -11.70 -2.00 13.82
CA GLN A 229 -11.23 -1.61 12.49
C GLN A 229 -11.95 -2.48 11.43
N THR A 230 -13.24 -2.22 11.26
CA THR A 230 -14.18 -3.11 10.57
C THR A 230 -14.31 -2.84 9.08
N ASP A 231 -14.02 -1.63 8.60
CA ASP A 231 -14.40 -1.22 7.24
C ASP A 231 -13.50 -1.84 6.17
N THR A 232 -12.19 -1.93 6.42
CA THR A 232 -11.24 -2.41 5.41
C THR A 232 -10.08 -3.21 5.96
N SER A 233 -9.72 -4.30 5.27
CA SER A 233 -8.52 -5.08 5.60
C SER A 233 -7.68 -5.40 4.36
N ILE A 234 -6.46 -4.87 4.31
CA ILE A 234 -5.59 -4.93 3.13
C ILE A 234 -4.29 -5.67 3.46
N LYS A 235 -4.09 -6.84 2.83
CA LYS A 235 -2.87 -7.65 2.96
C LYS A 235 -1.86 -7.30 1.86
N ALA A 236 -0.72 -6.76 2.24
CA ALA A 236 0.42 -6.58 1.36
C ALA A 236 1.09 -7.94 1.07
N ILE A 237 1.12 -8.36 -0.20
CA ILE A 237 1.61 -9.69 -0.60
C ILE A 237 3.07 -9.65 -1.00
N LYS A 238 3.40 -8.72 -1.92
CA LYS A 238 4.69 -8.68 -2.58
C LYS A 238 4.91 -7.31 -3.17
N THR A 239 6.16 -6.87 -3.07
CA THR A 239 6.62 -5.67 -3.76
C THR A 239 7.68 -6.04 -4.79
N ARG A 240 7.66 -5.34 -5.93
CA ARG A 240 8.68 -5.39 -6.99
C ARG A 240 9.11 -3.95 -7.31
N GLY A 241 10.32 -3.77 -7.83
CA GLY A 241 10.86 -2.43 -8.07
C GLY A 241 12.36 -2.31 -7.90
N TRP A 242 12.99 -3.27 -7.20
CA TRP A 242 14.40 -3.19 -6.80
C TRP A 242 15.24 -4.37 -7.30
N SER A 243 14.63 -5.36 -7.97
CA SER A 243 15.39 -6.41 -8.63
C SER A 243 16.21 -5.85 -9.78
N TRP A 244 17.41 -6.40 -10.01
CA TRP A 244 18.31 -5.99 -11.10
C TRP A 244 17.59 -5.85 -12.45
N PHE A 245 16.82 -6.86 -12.87
CA PHE A 245 16.03 -6.81 -14.12
C PHE A 245 15.08 -5.60 -14.21
N TRP A 246 14.48 -5.19 -13.09
CA TRP A 246 13.56 -4.04 -13.03
C TRP A 246 14.32 -2.72 -13.09
N LEU A 247 15.56 -2.68 -12.60
CA LEU A 247 16.44 -1.52 -12.65
C LEU A 247 17.08 -1.33 -14.03
N CYS A 248 17.24 -2.40 -14.80
CA CYS A 248 17.78 -2.35 -16.16
C CYS A 248 16.82 -1.72 -17.18
N ILE A 249 15.51 -1.66 -16.88
CA ILE A 249 14.50 -1.13 -17.80
C ILE A 249 14.30 0.36 -17.52
N PRO A 250 14.63 1.28 -18.46
CA PRO A 250 14.66 2.73 -18.21
C PRO A 250 13.34 3.33 -17.72
N VAL A 251 12.20 2.79 -18.11
CA VAL A 251 10.90 3.28 -17.62
C VAL A 251 10.61 2.69 -16.24
N LEU A 252 10.73 1.38 -16.10
CA LEU A 252 10.33 0.66 -14.88
C LEU A 252 11.22 0.98 -13.68
N HIS A 253 12.49 1.36 -13.87
CA HIS A 253 13.40 1.65 -12.77
C HIS A 253 12.91 2.77 -11.83
N ASN A 254 12.00 3.62 -12.31
CA ASN A 254 11.39 4.74 -11.57
C ASN A 254 10.16 4.33 -10.77
N PHE A 255 9.64 3.12 -10.98
CA PHE A 255 8.40 2.66 -10.37
C PHE A 255 8.63 1.54 -9.37
N VAL A 256 7.69 1.47 -8.43
CA VAL A 256 7.55 0.42 -7.44
C VAL A 256 6.15 -0.12 -7.53
N TYR A 257 6.05 -1.44 -7.66
CA TYR A 257 4.82 -2.18 -7.79
C TYR A 257 4.54 -2.94 -6.49
N THR A 258 3.39 -2.69 -5.88
CA THR A 258 2.95 -3.40 -4.66
C THR A 258 1.66 -4.15 -4.95
N LYS A 259 1.68 -5.48 -4.81
CA LYS A 259 0.49 -6.33 -4.92
C LYS A 259 -0.16 -6.50 -3.57
N TYR A 260 -1.48 -6.39 -3.51
CA TYR A 260 -2.27 -6.53 -2.29
C TYR A 260 -3.51 -7.43 -2.49
N ILE A 261 -4.07 -7.90 -1.38
CA ILE A 261 -5.41 -8.49 -1.28
C ILE A 261 -6.25 -7.53 -0.45
N TYR A 262 -7.41 -7.14 -0.97
CA TYR A 262 -8.44 -6.45 -0.22
C TYR A 262 -9.46 -7.47 0.29
N HIS A 263 -9.83 -7.34 1.56
CA HIS A 263 -10.92 -8.06 2.19
C HIS A 263 -11.94 -7.04 2.68
N GLU A 264 -13.19 -7.21 2.25
CA GLU A 264 -14.33 -6.43 2.71
C GLU A 264 -14.65 -6.73 4.18
N LEU A 265 -14.61 -8.01 4.57
CA LEU A 265 -14.84 -8.41 5.96
C LEU A 265 -13.53 -8.68 6.69
N PRO A 266 -13.36 -8.18 7.94
CA PRO A 266 -12.16 -8.42 8.71
C PRO A 266 -11.90 -9.92 8.93
N LYS A 267 -12.93 -10.73 9.21
CA LYS A 267 -12.81 -12.18 9.45
C LYS A 267 -12.16 -12.98 8.31
N SER A 268 -12.07 -12.41 7.11
CA SER A 268 -11.61 -13.08 5.89
C SER A 268 -10.13 -12.84 5.57
N SER A 269 -9.36 -12.25 6.50
CA SER A 269 -7.99 -11.75 6.29
C SER A 269 -6.94 -12.76 5.77
N ASP A 270 -7.20 -14.05 5.90
CA ASP A 270 -6.26 -15.09 5.46
C ASP A 270 -6.76 -15.91 4.27
N MET A 271 -7.89 -15.49 3.72
CA MET A 271 -8.49 -16.11 2.56
C MET A 271 -7.96 -15.51 1.25
N LEU A 272 -7.99 -16.31 0.19
CA LEU A 272 -7.60 -15.88 -1.14
C LEU A 272 -8.84 -15.55 -1.97
N PRO A 273 -8.76 -14.59 -2.92
CA PRO A 273 -9.83 -14.36 -3.88
C PRO A 273 -10.24 -15.66 -4.57
N PHE A 274 -11.55 -15.91 -4.62
CA PHE A 274 -12.11 -17.05 -5.34
C PHE A 274 -11.68 -17.03 -6.81
N LYS A 275 -11.00 -18.09 -7.26
CA LYS A 275 -10.62 -18.27 -8.66
C LYS A 275 -11.38 -19.45 -9.23
N ALA A 276 -12.57 -19.20 -9.77
CA ALA A 276 -13.18 -20.17 -10.68
C ALA A 276 -12.28 -20.27 -11.92
N LYS A 277 -11.48 -21.35 -12.03
CA LYS A 277 -10.83 -21.69 -13.29
C LYS A 277 -11.91 -22.18 -14.24
N GLY A 278 -12.40 -21.30 -15.11
CA GLY A 278 -13.38 -21.66 -16.13
C GLY A 278 -13.38 -20.66 -17.26
N VAL A 279 -12.38 -20.70 -18.13
CA VAL A 279 -12.34 -19.90 -19.38
C VAL A 279 -13.55 -20.22 -20.28
N ALA A 280 -14.15 -21.41 -20.14
CA ALA A 280 -15.39 -21.80 -20.82
C ALA A 280 -16.67 -21.22 -20.19
N ASN A 281 -16.67 -20.84 -18.90
CA ASN A 281 -17.89 -20.37 -18.21
C ASN A 281 -18.22 -18.90 -18.49
N GLU A 282 -17.29 -18.12 -19.01
CA GLU A 282 -17.51 -16.70 -19.23
C GLU A 282 -18.30 -16.41 -20.51
N ALA A 283 -18.21 -17.29 -21.51
CA ALA A 283 -18.94 -17.21 -22.77
C ALA A 283 -20.37 -17.80 -22.68
N VAL A 284 -20.66 -18.63 -21.68
CA VAL A 284 -21.97 -19.30 -21.48
C VAL A 284 -22.79 -18.63 -20.36
N LYS A 285 -22.44 -17.39 -19.97
CA LYS A 285 -23.10 -16.62 -18.90
C LYS A 285 -24.62 -16.41 -19.09
N GLY A 286 -25.15 -16.63 -20.30
CA GLY A 286 -26.54 -16.34 -20.63
C GLY A 286 -27.55 -17.49 -20.47
N ALA A 287 -27.11 -18.74 -20.31
CA ALA A 287 -28.04 -19.89 -20.41
C ALA A 287 -28.26 -20.66 -19.10
N TYR A 288 -27.25 -20.83 -18.26
CA TYR A 288 -27.37 -21.56 -16.99
C TYR A 288 -26.41 -21.01 -15.93
N LEU A 289 -26.91 -20.79 -14.70
CA LEU A 289 -26.09 -20.57 -13.51
C LEU A 289 -25.25 -21.83 -13.28
N THR A 290 -24.03 -21.84 -13.86
CA THR A 290 -23.09 -22.93 -13.64
C THR A 290 -22.78 -23.05 -12.15
N SER A 291 -22.58 -24.27 -11.65
CA SER A 291 -22.26 -24.55 -10.23
C SER A 291 -21.10 -23.69 -9.67
N GLY A 292 -20.20 -23.22 -10.54
CA GLY A 292 -19.12 -22.30 -10.19
C GLY A 292 -19.58 -20.88 -9.81
N GLN A 293 -20.67 -20.37 -10.36
CA GLN A 293 -21.25 -19.07 -9.99
C GLN A 293 -21.96 -19.15 -8.64
N ALA A 294 -22.79 -20.17 -8.42
CA ALA A 294 -23.43 -20.41 -7.12
C ALA A 294 -22.38 -20.57 -6.00
N THR A 295 -21.30 -21.32 -6.26
CA THR A 295 -20.19 -21.45 -5.30
C THR A 295 -19.51 -20.11 -5.01
N LYS A 296 -19.33 -19.27 -6.04
CA LYS A 296 -18.75 -17.94 -5.88
C LYS A 296 -19.65 -17.04 -5.03
N GLU A 297 -20.96 -17.06 -5.26
CA GLU A 297 -21.93 -16.25 -4.51
C GLU A 297 -21.99 -16.68 -3.05
N VAL A 298 -22.02 -17.98 -2.75
CA VAL A 298 -21.94 -18.50 -1.38
C VAL A 298 -20.63 -18.08 -0.71
N TYR A 299 -19.51 -18.14 -1.44
CA TYR A 299 -18.21 -17.72 -0.94
C TYR A 299 -18.17 -16.21 -0.62
N GLU A 300 -18.63 -15.37 -1.55
CA GLU A 300 -18.69 -13.92 -1.36
C GLU A 300 -19.73 -13.52 -0.29
N ALA A 301 -20.83 -14.26 -0.12
CA ALA A 301 -21.80 -14.02 0.95
C ALA A 301 -21.22 -14.36 2.34
N THR A 302 -20.44 -15.45 2.44
CA THR A 302 -19.87 -15.89 3.72
C THR A 302 -18.69 -15.01 4.15
N HIS A 303 -17.85 -14.61 3.18
CA HIS A 303 -16.54 -14.00 3.43
C HIS A 303 -16.43 -12.55 2.95
N GLY A 304 -17.47 -12.00 2.33
CA GLY A 304 -17.41 -10.73 1.62
C GLY A 304 -16.57 -10.81 0.35
N LYS A 305 -16.42 -9.66 -0.32
CA LYS A 305 -15.59 -9.53 -1.52
C LYS A 305 -14.11 -9.58 -1.15
N ILE A 306 -13.41 -10.56 -1.72
CA ILE A 306 -11.95 -10.67 -1.62
C ILE A 306 -11.35 -10.46 -3.00
N ARG A 307 -10.51 -9.43 -3.16
CA ARG A 307 -9.99 -9.03 -4.48
C ARG A 307 -8.50 -8.79 -4.46
N TYR A 308 -7.82 -9.28 -5.50
CA TYR A 308 -6.47 -8.80 -5.78
C TYR A 308 -6.50 -7.36 -6.28
N GLY A 309 -5.44 -6.64 -5.97
CA GLY A 309 -5.15 -5.36 -6.60
C GLY A 309 -3.65 -5.10 -6.60
N PHE A 310 -3.27 -4.00 -7.22
CA PHE A 310 -1.92 -3.50 -7.13
C PHE A 310 -1.88 -1.98 -7.08
N VAL A 311 -0.79 -1.45 -6.55
CA VAL A 311 -0.48 -0.03 -6.59
C VAL A 311 0.86 0.14 -7.28
N LEU A 312 0.91 1.01 -8.27
CA LEU A 312 2.15 1.44 -8.90
C LEU A 312 2.47 2.87 -8.45
N GLN A 313 3.64 3.07 -7.88
CA GLN A 313 4.09 4.37 -7.37
C GLN A 313 5.45 4.74 -7.97
N LEU A 314 5.67 6.02 -8.17
CA LEU A 314 7.01 6.53 -8.49
C LEU A 314 7.88 6.48 -7.24
N LYS A 315 9.12 5.98 -7.37
CA LYS A 315 10.12 5.93 -6.29
C LYS A 315 10.41 7.30 -5.70
N ARG A 316 10.40 8.35 -6.54
CA ARG A 316 10.57 9.74 -6.08
C ARG A 316 9.45 10.22 -5.15
N SER A 317 8.27 9.59 -5.21
CA SER A 317 7.15 9.90 -4.34
C SER A 317 7.05 9.01 -3.10
N LEU A 318 8.03 8.15 -2.87
CA LEU A 318 8.19 7.45 -1.60
C LEU A 318 8.90 8.41 -0.65
N ASN A 319 8.17 8.89 0.35
CA ASN A 319 8.66 9.92 1.25
C ASN A 319 8.43 9.53 2.71
N TYR A 320 9.11 8.46 3.13
CA TYR A 320 9.13 7.99 4.52
C TYR A 320 10.43 7.23 4.77
N ASP A 321 10.87 7.19 6.03
CA ASP A 321 12.03 6.41 6.45
C ASP A 321 11.58 5.15 7.18
N THR A 322 11.85 4.00 6.57
CA THR A 322 11.62 2.66 7.16
C THR A 322 12.35 2.42 8.49
N ARG A 323 13.32 3.27 8.86
CA ARG A 323 14.14 3.18 10.07
C ARG A 323 13.92 4.36 11.01
N TYR A 324 12.77 5.04 10.92
CA TYR A 324 12.43 6.16 11.80
C TYR A 324 12.65 5.86 13.29
N PHE A 325 12.25 4.66 13.76
CA PHE A 325 12.46 4.23 15.15
C PHE A 325 13.93 4.18 15.58
N HIS A 326 14.88 4.04 14.66
CA HIS A 326 16.30 4.10 15.00
C HIS A 326 16.68 5.48 15.54
N LYS A 327 16.15 6.56 14.91
CA LYS A 327 16.36 7.93 15.38
C LYS A 327 15.68 8.17 16.73
N ILE A 328 14.47 7.63 16.93
CA ILE A 328 13.77 7.76 18.22
C ILE A 328 14.55 7.07 19.34
N VAL A 329 14.94 5.82 19.13
CA VAL A 329 15.54 4.98 20.18
C VAL A 329 16.99 5.37 20.47
N TYR A 330 17.78 5.65 19.43
CA TYR A 330 19.21 5.90 19.58
C TYR A 330 19.60 7.39 19.48
N GLY A 331 18.66 8.29 19.15
CA GLY A 331 18.91 9.72 19.03
C GLY A 331 19.59 10.16 17.72
N TYR A 332 19.98 9.24 16.83
CA TYR A 332 20.63 9.54 15.56
C TYR A 332 20.05 8.74 14.39
N PRO A 333 20.14 9.22 13.13
CA PRO A 333 19.59 8.51 11.99
C PRO A 333 20.37 7.24 11.67
N ALA A 334 19.67 6.17 11.28
CA ALA A 334 20.32 4.93 10.89
C ALA A 334 21.30 5.15 9.74
N LEU A 335 22.48 4.55 9.84
CA LEU A 335 23.45 4.54 8.74
C LEU A 335 22.78 4.02 7.47
N LYS A 336 23.00 4.73 6.35
CA LYS A 336 22.55 4.27 5.03
C LYS A 336 23.24 2.93 4.78
N SER A 337 22.44 1.86 4.75
CA SER A 337 22.92 0.53 4.40
C SER A 337 23.67 0.60 3.06
N ASN A 338 24.99 0.35 3.08
CA ASN A 338 25.81 0.20 1.87
C ASN A 338 25.40 -1.02 1.03
N ASN A 339 24.60 -1.93 1.60
CA ASN A 339 24.04 -3.06 0.87
C ASN A 339 22.95 -2.60 -0.12
N LYS A 340 23.31 -2.57 -1.42
CA LYS A 340 22.38 -2.46 -2.56
C LYS A 340 21.29 -3.55 -2.56
N SER A 341 21.47 -4.63 -1.79
CA SER A 341 20.52 -5.74 -1.61
C SER A 341 19.44 -5.50 -0.56
N ALA A 342 19.51 -4.41 0.23
CA ALA A 342 18.64 -4.17 1.37
C ALA A 342 17.53 -3.12 1.16
N LYS A 343 17.40 -2.56 -0.04
CA LYS A 343 16.38 -1.56 -0.39
C LYS A 343 15.31 -2.12 -1.32
#